data_AF-A0A7C9DFV8-F1
#
_entry.id   AF-A0A7C9DFV8-F1
#
_cell.length_a   1.000
_cell.length_b   1.000
_cell.length_c   1.000
_cell.angle_alpha   90.00
_cell.angle_beta   90.00
_cell.angle_gamma   90.00
#
_symmetry.space_group_name_H-M   'P 1'
#
loop_
_entity.id
_entity.type
_entity.pdbx_description
1 polymer ?
#
loop_
_entity_poly.entity_id
_entity_poly.type
_entity_poly.pdbx_seq_one_letter_code
_entity_poly.pdbx_strand_id
1 'polypeptide(L)'
;MMFLGIEEGLIAGFSYTYIILSNRWFCIESGNADNPTVVLIHGFPSQAYSYRKALPILSKDYHVIAFDWLGFGFSEKPQPKYGFDYTMEEYVLSLKSLIDELAPNKVSLVAQITDKHANLPSTLSIFSNFLLGEIFSQDPL
;
A
#
# COMPACT_ATOMS: atom_id res chain seq x y z
N MET A 1 23.70 -5.37 1.26
CA MET A 1 23.59 -5.21 -0.20
C MET A 1 22.22 -5.73 -0.59
N MET A 2 21.23 -4.85 -0.70
CA MET A 2 19.86 -5.22 -1.04
C MET A 2 19.83 -5.50 -2.55
N PHE A 3 19.45 -6.72 -2.94
CA PHE A 3 19.13 -7.01 -4.33
C PHE A 3 17.72 -6.47 -4.57
N LEU A 4 17.60 -5.35 -5.30
CA LEU A 4 16.34 -4.96 -5.91
C LEU A 4 16.02 -5.95 -7.02
N GLY A 5 15.00 -6.77 -6.82
CA GLY A 5 14.36 -7.54 -7.88
C GLY A 5 13.05 -6.86 -8.27
N ILE A 6 12.83 -6.68 -9.56
CA ILE A 6 11.58 -6.17 -10.14
C ILE A 6 11.04 -7.27 -11.05
N GLU A 7 9.88 -7.82 -10.73
CA GLU A 7 9.16 -8.77 -11.59
C GLU A 7 7.86 -8.11 -12.07
N GLU A 8 7.69 -7.98 -13.39
CA GLU A 8 6.55 -7.30 -14.00
C GLU A 8 5.58 -8.29 -14.66
N GLY A 9 4.29 -7.91 -14.73
CA GLY A 9 3.28 -8.67 -15.47
C GLY A 9 1.95 -7.95 -15.59
N LEU A 10 0.93 -8.68 -16.04
CA LEU A 10 -0.45 -8.19 -16.17
C LEU A 10 -1.41 -9.00 -15.30
N ILE A 11 -2.24 -8.33 -14.52
CA ILE A 11 -3.32 -8.95 -13.74
C ILE A 11 -4.61 -8.15 -13.84
N ALA A 12 -5.70 -8.81 -14.23
CA ALA A 12 -7.01 -8.18 -14.45
C ALA A 12 -6.97 -6.90 -15.33
N GLY A 13 -6.02 -6.83 -16.28
CA GLY A 13 -5.84 -5.69 -17.19
C GLY A 13 -4.96 -4.56 -16.65
N PHE A 14 -4.32 -4.73 -15.48
CA PHE A 14 -3.39 -3.76 -14.91
C PHE A 14 -1.97 -4.30 -14.94
N SER A 15 -1.01 -3.42 -15.25
CA SER A 15 0.40 -3.70 -15.04
C SER A 15 0.66 -3.84 -13.53
N TYR A 16 1.41 -4.86 -13.16
CA TYR A 16 1.85 -5.06 -11.79
C TYR A 16 3.35 -5.29 -11.73
N THR A 17 3.90 -4.96 -10.56
CA THR A 17 5.30 -5.10 -10.24
C THR A 17 5.44 -5.71 -8.85
N TYR A 18 6.40 -6.63 -8.68
CA TYR A 18 6.88 -7.01 -7.36
C TYR A 18 8.11 -6.19 -6.97
N ILE A 19 8.07 -5.58 -5.79
CA ILE A 19 9.19 -4.84 -5.22
C ILE A 19 9.76 -5.64 -4.05
N ILE A 20 11.06 -5.95 -4.13
CA ILE A 20 11.78 -6.69 -3.09
C ILE A 20 12.51 -5.71 -2.18
N LEU A 21 11.96 -5.50 -0.98
CA LEU A 21 12.63 -4.81 0.12
C LEU A 21 13.09 -5.86 1.14
N SER A 22 12.83 -5.66 2.44
CA SER A 22 12.94 -6.73 3.44
C SER A 22 11.96 -7.88 3.20
N ASN A 23 10.82 -7.58 2.56
CA ASN A 23 9.78 -8.52 2.13
C ASN A 23 9.34 -8.17 0.71
N ARG A 24 8.68 -9.10 0.01
CA ARG A 24 8.12 -8.88 -1.34
C ARG A 24 6.75 -8.19 -1.29
N TRP A 25 6.68 -7.04 -1.95
CA TRP A 25 5.46 -6.25 -2.11
C TRP A 25 4.89 -6.43 -3.50
N PHE A 26 3.58 -6.61 -3.58
CA PHE A 26 2.84 -6.53 -4.82
C PHE A 26 2.31 -5.11 -5.02
N CYS A 27 2.59 -4.53 -6.18
CA CYS A 27 2.15 -3.20 -6.58
C CYS A 27 1.47 -3.25 -7.95
N ILE A 28 0.44 -2.45 -8.13
CA ILE A 28 -0.19 -2.13 -9.40
C ILE A 28 0.14 -0.67 -9.70
N GLU A 29 0.61 -0.41 -10.92
CA GLU A 29 0.97 0.92 -11.38
C GLU A 29 0.17 1.25 -12.65
N SER A 30 -0.31 2.49 -12.75
CA SER A 30 -1.06 2.97 -13.90
C SER A 30 -0.93 4.48 -14.05
N GLY A 31 -0.83 4.95 -15.29
CA GLY A 31 -0.69 6.38 -15.62
C GLY A 31 0.74 6.75 -15.99
N ASN A 32 0.96 8.01 -16.37
CA ASN A 32 2.28 8.50 -16.70
C ASN A 32 3.07 8.81 -15.43
N ALA A 33 4.26 8.24 -15.25
CA ALA A 33 5.16 8.47 -14.12
C ALA A 33 5.60 9.94 -13.96
N ASP A 34 5.51 10.76 -15.01
CA ASP A 34 5.78 12.21 -14.95
C ASP A 34 4.66 13.01 -14.27
N ASN A 35 3.47 12.42 -14.08
CA ASN A 35 2.34 13.08 -13.42
C ASN A 35 2.48 13.03 -11.88
N PRO A 36 1.76 13.90 -11.14
CA PRO A 36 1.73 13.82 -9.67
C PRO A 36 1.32 12.42 -9.18
N THR A 37 2.07 11.90 -8.20
CA THR A 37 1.90 10.52 -7.74
C THR A 37 0.84 10.42 -6.64
N VAL A 38 -0.06 9.45 -6.79
CA VAL A 38 -1.10 9.09 -5.83
C VAL A 38 -0.93 7.63 -5.44
N VAL A 39 -0.74 7.37 -4.15
CA VAL A 39 -0.67 6.00 -3.60
C VAL A 39 -2.00 5.65 -2.93
N LEU A 40 -2.59 4.54 -3.37
CA LEU A 40 -3.86 4.00 -2.89
C LEU A 40 -3.61 2.91 -1.85
N ILE A 41 -4.03 3.19 -0.61
CA ILE A 41 -3.83 2.32 0.55
C ILE A 41 -5.14 1.60 0.87
N HIS A 42 -5.21 0.30 0.59
CA HIS A 42 -6.43 -0.45 0.88
C HIS A 42 -6.65 -0.63 2.39
N GLY A 43 -7.92 -0.73 2.78
CA GLY A 43 -8.34 -0.98 4.16
C GLY A 43 -8.34 -2.47 4.52
N PHE A 44 -8.98 -2.82 5.63
CA PHE A 44 -9.08 -4.21 6.10
C PHE A 44 -10.54 -4.70 6.18
N PRO A 45 -10.83 -5.97 5.78
CA PRO A 45 -10.04 -6.82 4.90
C PRO A 45 -10.21 -6.37 3.44
N SER A 46 -9.12 -6.21 2.70
CA SER A 46 -9.14 -5.76 1.29
C SER A 46 -7.81 -6.10 0.61
N GLN A 47 -7.66 -5.68 -0.64
CA GLN A 47 -6.42 -5.75 -1.43
C GLN A 47 -6.47 -4.66 -2.52
N ALA A 48 -5.36 -4.39 -3.21
CA ALA A 48 -5.23 -3.39 -4.28
C ALA A 48 -6.32 -3.50 -5.36
N TYR A 49 -6.82 -4.72 -5.62
CA TYR A 49 -7.93 -4.99 -6.54
C TYR A 49 -9.23 -4.20 -6.22
N SER A 50 -9.41 -3.75 -4.98
CA SER A 50 -10.53 -2.88 -4.60
C SER A 50 -10.53 -1.56 -5.39
N TYR A 51 -9.37 -1.11 -5.88
CA TYR A 51 -9.22 0.09 -6.68
C TYR A 51 -9.37 -0.11 -8.19
N ARG A 52 -9.67 -1.31 -8.70
CA ARG A 52 -9.78 -1.59 -10.15
C ARG A 52 -10.71 -0.65 -10.94
N LYS A 53 -11.71 -0.05 -10.27
CA LYS A 53 -12.61 0.93 -10.90
C LYS A 53 -12.09 2.36 -10.81
N ALA A 54 -11.29 2.66 -9.79
CA ALA A 54 -10.68 3.97 -9.59
C ALA A 54 -9.42 4.14 -10.44
N LEU A 55 -8.60 3.08 -10.55
CA LEU A 55 -7.33 3.08 -11.29
C LEU A 55 -7.46 3.65 -12.71
N PRO A 56 -8.37 3.19 -13.59
CA PRO A 56 -8.51 3.72 -14.95
C PRO A 56 -9.01 5.17 -15.02
N ILE A 57 -9.63 5.68 -13.95
CA ILE A 57 -10.15 7.05 -13.89
C ILE A 57 -9.03 7.99 -13.44
N LEU A 58 -8.36 7.64 -12.33
CA LEU A 58 -7.28 8.43 -11.75
C LEU A 58 -6.04 8.45 -12.66
N SER A 59 -5.74 7.35 -13.34
CA SER A 59 -4.54 7.24 -14.18
C SER A 59 -4.56 8.08 -15.45
N LYS A 60 -5.66 8.81 -15.72
CA LYS A 60 -5.73 9.79 -16.81
C LYS A 60 -4.89 11.02 -16.51
N ASP A 61 -4.89 11.44 -15.24
CA ASP A 61 -4.30 12.71 -14.80
C ASP A 61 -3.17 12.51 -13.76
N TYR A 62 -3.07 11.33 -13.16
CA TYR A 62 -2.12 11.02 -12.09
C TYR A 62 -1.27 9.78 -12.42
N HIS A 63 -0.09 9.73 -11.80
CA HIS A 63 0.65 8.49 -11.64
C HIS A 63 0.06 7.75 -10.44
N VAL A 64 -0.59 6.61 -10.64
CA VAL A 64 -1.36 5.93 -9.60
C VAL A 64 -0.72 4.61 -9.25
N ILE A 65 -0.43 4.43 -7.97
CA ILE A 65 0.13 3.20 -7.43
C ILE A 65 -0.83 2.64 -6.38
N ALA A 66 -1.17 1.36 -6.47
CA ALA A 66 -1.86 0.62 -5.41
C ALA A 66 -0.99 -0.57 -5.00
N PHE A 67 -0.92 -0.90 -3.71
CA PHE A 67 -0.12 -2.04 -3.26
C PHE A 67 -0.96 -2.94 -2.33
N ASP A 68 -0.51 -4.17 -2.13
CA ASP A 68 -1.05 -5.07 -1.10
C ASP A 68 -0.19 -4.99 0.17
N TRP A 69 -0.83 -4.85 1.34
CA TRP A 69 -0.14 -4.95 2.62
C TRP A 69 0.54 -6.31 2.80
N LEU A 70 1.67 -6.37 3.53
CA LEU A 70 2.26 -7.65 3.95
C LEU A 70 1.21 -8.46 4.72
N GLY A 71 1.08 -9.75 4.37
CA GLY A 71 0.01 -10.62 4.86
C GLY A 71 -1.25 -10.66 3.98
N PHE A 72 -1.37 -9.77 2.98
CA PHE A 72 -2.57 -9.61 2.16
C PHE A 72 -2.30 -9.83 0.66
N GLY A 73 -3.38 -10.10 -0.08
CA GLY A 73 -3.39 -10.19 -1.54
C GLY A 73 -2.23 -11.02 -2.11
N PHE A 74 -1.43 -10.40 -2.98
CA PHE A 74 -0.27 -11.02 -3.62
C PHE A 74 1.07 -10.67 -2.96
N SER A 75 1.09 -9.75 -1.99
CA SER A 75 2.27 -9.49 -1.17
C SER A 75 2.66 -10.72 -0.33
N GLU A 76 3.92 -10.73 0.09
CA GLU A 76 4.48 -11.77 0.94
C GLU A 76 3.66 -11.92 2.23
N LYS A 77 3.66 -13.14 2.77
CA LYS A 77 2.95 -13.49 4.02
C LYS A 77 3.96 -14.10 4.98
N PRO A 78 4.86 -13.28 5.58
CA PRO A 78 5.86 -13.78 6.49
C PRO A 78 5.19 -14.50 7.67
N GLN A 79 5.85 -15.52 8.20
CA GLN A 79 5.41 -16.12 9.44
C GLN A 79 5.84 -15.21 10.61
N PRO A 80 4.97 -14.97 11.60
CA PRO A 80 5.39 -14.26 12.81
C PRO A 80 6.65 -14.89 13.39
N LYS A 81 7.57 -14.04 13.87
CA LYS A 81 8.92 -14.35 14.37
C LYS A 81 9.93 -14.72 13.30
N TYR A 82 9.54 -14.70 12.03
CA TYR A 82 10.37 -15.01 10.87
C TYR A 82 10.14 -13.99 9.76
N GLY A 83 10.54 -12.74 10.01
CA GLY A 83 10.62 -11.68 9.00
C GLY A 83 9.62 -10.54 9.16
N PHE A 84 8.47 -10.78 9.80
CA PHE A 84 7.47 -9.74 10.11
C PHE A 84 6.50 -10.22 11.19
N ASP A 85 6.40 -9.52 12.32
CA ASP A 85 5.50 -9.84 13.44
C ASP A 85 4.12 -9.17 13.34
N TYR A 86 3.88 -8.40 12.27
CA TYR A 86 2.64 -7.67 12.04
C TYR A 86 2.32 -6.67 13.15
N THR A 87 3.36 -6.11 13.78
CA THR A 87 3.19 -5.00 14.71
C THR A 87 2.91 -3.71 13.95
N MET A 88 2.36 -2.72 14.65
CA MET A 88 2.07 -1.44 14.04
C MET A 88 3.33 -0.74 13.58
N GLU A 89 4.35 -0.73 14.42
CA GLU A 89 5.64 -0.12 14.15
C GLU A 89 6.26 -0.73 12.89
N GLU A 90 6.19 -2.05 12.74
CA GLU A 90 6.67 -2.73 11.54
C GLU A 90 5.89 -2.34 10.29
N TYR A 91 4.56 -2.19 10.35
CA TYR A 91 3.76 -1.72 9.23
C TYR A 91 4.08 -0.28 8.84
N VAL A 92 4.25 0.63 9.80
CA VAL A 92 4.60 2.03 9.53
C VAL A 92 5.96 2.12 8.85
N LEU A 93 6.98 1.44 9.41
CA LEU A 93 8.32 1.44 8.86
C LEU A 93 8.36 0.82 7.45
N SER A 94 7.62 -0.27 7.27
CA SER A 94 7.46 -0.96 6.00
C SER A 94 6.77 -0.11 4.93
N LEU A 95 5.66 0.57 5.30
CA LEU A 95 4.98 1.49 4.40
C LEU A 95 5.91 2.65 4.01
N LYS A 96 6.64 3.21 4.99
CA LYS A 96 7.60 4.27 4.73
C LYS A 96 8.65 3.82 3.72
N SER A 97 9.29 2.67 3.94
CA SER A 97 10.29 2.14 3.01
C SER A 97 9.72 1.88 1.62
N LEU A 98 8.47 1.41 1.53
CA LEU A 98 7.80 1.22 0.25
C LEU A 98 7.53 2.55 -0.46
N ILE A 99 7.04 3.57 0.26
CA ILE A 99 6.78 4.90 -0.32
C ILE A 99 8.08 5.57 -0.75
N ASP A 100 9.14 5.50 0.07
CA ASP A 100 10.45 6.05 -0.27
C ASP A 100 10.98 5.47 -1.59
N GLU A 101 10.73 4.18 -1.85
CA GLU A 101 11.11 3.49 -3.09
C GLU A 101 10.22 3.87 -4.28
N LEU A 102 8.90 3.86 -4.07
CA LEU A 102 7.91 4.06 -5.14
C LEU A 102 7.76 5.51 -5.59
N ALA A 103 7.90 6.45 -4.66
CA ALA A 103 7.57 7.84 -4.85
C ALA A 103 8.55 8.71 -4.03
N PRO A 104 9.81 8.84 -4.45
CA PRO A 104 10.84 9.58 -3.71
C PRO A 104 10.59 11.09 -3.64
N ASN A 105 9.57 11.59 -4.37
CA ASN A 105 9.16 12.99 -4.41
C ASN A 105 7.84 13.20 -3.65
N LYS A 106 7.19 14.35 -3.85
CA LYS A 106 5.87 14.63 -3.25
C LYS A 106 4.83 13.60 -3.70
N VAL A 107 4.14 13.00 -2.73
CA VAL A 107 3.10 11.99 -2.94
C VAL A 107 1.80 12.37 -2.22
N SER A 108 0.66 12.00 -2.80
CA SER A 108 -0.64 12.05 -2.13
C SER A 108 -1.09 10.64 -1.74
N LEU A 109 -1.52 10.45 -0.50
CA LEU A 109 -2.00 9.16 0.01
C LEU A 109 -3.52 9.16 0.07
N VAL A 110 -4.15 8.10 -0.44
CA VAL A 110 -5.60 7.89 -0.35
C VAL A 110 -5.85 6.56 0.33
N ALA A 111 -6.31 6.59 1.57
CA ALA A 111 -6.61 5.38 2.34
C ALA A 111 -8.10 5.03 2.33
N GLN A 112 -8.39 3.75 2.10
CA GLN A 112 -9.72 3.18 2.34
C GLN A 112 -9.88 2.86 3.82
N ILE A 113 -10.91 3.43 4.43
CA ILE A 113 -11.28 3.24 5.83
C ILE A 113 -12.67 2.60 5.84
N THR A 114 -12.94 1.67 6.76
CA THR A 114 -14.26 1.01 6.87
C THR A 114 -14.91 1.30 8.22
N ASP A 115 -16.15 1.73 8.25
CA ASP A 115 -16.91 2.05 9.46
C ASP A 115 -17.19 0.83 10.38
N LYS A 116 -16.81 -0.39 9.99
CA LYS A 116 -16.93 -1.62 10.82
C LYS A 116 -15.83 -1.79 11.88
N HIS A 117 -14.97 -0.80 12.03
CA HIS A 117 -13.80 -0.80 12.93
C HIS A 117 -14.09 -1.08 14.41
N ALA A 118 -15.29 -0.74 14.90
CA ALA A 118 -15.66 -0.96 16.30
C ALA A 118 -15.79 -2.44 16.72
N ASN A 119 -15.84 -3.38 15.76
CA ASN A 119 -16.04 -4.81 16.02
C ASN A 119 -14.87 -5.69 15.54
N LEU A 120 -13.73 -5.10 15.17
CA LEU A 120 -12.55 -5.87 14.79
C LEU A 120 -11.82 -6.42 16.04
N PRO A 121 -11.20 -7.61 15.97
CA PRO A 121 -10.28 -8.09 17.00
C PRO A 121 -9.23 -7.02 17.34
N SER A 122 -8.81 -6.94 18.60
CA SER A 122 -7.99 -5.83 19.13
C SER A 122 -6.72 -5.53 18.32
N THR A 123 -6.08 -6.54 17.73
CA THR A 123 -4.91 -6.36 16.86
C THR A 123 -5.25 -5.62 15.54
N LEU A 124 -6.45 -5.84 15.00
CA LEU A 124 -6.92 -5.26 13.75
C LEU A 124 -7.56 -3.87 13.93
N SER A 125 -8.15 -3.60 15.10
CA SER A 125 -8.66 -2.26 15.43
C SER A 125 -7.54 -1.21 15.50
N ILE A 126 -6.34 -1.61 15.93
CA ILE A 126 -5.18 -0.70 16.02
C ILE A 126 -4.72 -0.26 14.62
N PHE A 127 -4.64 -1.20 13.67
CA PHE A 127 -4.27 -0.91 12.27
C PHE A 127 -5.26 0.02 11.57
N SER A 128 -6.54 -0.19 11.84
CA SER A 128 -7.63 0.68 11.43
C SER A 128 -7.51 2.11 11.97
N ASN A 129 -7.25 2.24 13.28
CA ASN A 129 -7.15 3.54 13.95
C ASN A 129 -5.91 4.31 13.49
N PHE A 130 -4.84 3.62 13.12
CA PHE A 130 -3.64 4.21 12.53
C PHE A 130 -3.93 4.90 11.17
N LEU A 131 -4.65 4.23 10.26
CA LEU A 131 -5.05 4.83 8.98
C LEU A 131 -5.94 6.08 9.17
N LEU A 132 -6.71 6.12 10.25
CA LEU A 132 -7.55 7.27 10.63
C LEU A 132 -6.80 8.39 11.37
N GLY A 133 -5.79 8.06 12.17
CA GLY A 133 -5.11 9.02 13.05
C GLY A 133 -3.91 9.72 12.40
N GLU A 134 -3.14 9.02 11.57
CA GLU A 134 -1.86 9.55 11.05
C GLU A 134 -2.00 10.26 9.70
N ILE A 135 -2.92 9.81 8.83
CA ILE A 135 -3.15 10.46 7.52
C ILE A 135 -3.81 11.84 7.69
N PHE A 136 -4.57 12.06 8.76
CA PHE A 136 -5.18 13.36 9.07
C PHE A 136 -4.31 14.27 9.95
N SER A 137 -3.15 13.81 10.43
CA SER A 137 -2.28 14.59 11.33
C SER A 137 -1.12 15.32 10.62
N GLN A 138 -0.98 15.21 9.29
CA GLN A 138 0.13 15.83 8.55
C GLN A 138 -0.26 17.10 7.75
N ASP A 139 -1.44 17.68 8.00
CA ASP A 139 -1.75 19.06 7.57
C ASP A 139 -2.40 19.83 8.73
N PRO A 140 -1.64 20.59 9.54
CA PRO A 140 -2.16 21.83 10.07
C PRO A 140 -2.09 22.88 8.95
N LEU A 141 -3.22 23.54 8.69
CA LEU A 141 -3.29 24.82 7.96
C LEU A 141 -2.13 25.76 8.29
#